data_AF-A0A1H2V599-F1
#
_entry.id   AF-A0A1H2V599-F1
#
_cell.length_a   1.000
_cell.length_b   1.000
_cell.length_c   1.000
_cell.angle_alpha   90.00
_cell.angle_beta   90.00
_cell.angle_gamma   90.00
#
_symmetry.space_group_name_H-M   'P 1'
#
loop_
_entity.id
_entity.type
_entity.pdbx_description
1 polymer ?
#
loop_
_entity_poly.entity_id
_entity_poly.type
_entity_poly.pdbx_seq_one_letter_code
_entity_poly.pdbx_strand_id
1 'polypeptide(L)'
;MTLPMRQQKHVETWQASGLSQAAYCREHKLNAKTFSNWLRIYRIEQIDTKVSTIIPVTIKSAASSTERLHLCTASGHLLQLPANVSPQWLGELLKCLA
;
A
#
# COMPACT_ATOMS: atom_id res chain seq x y z
N MET A 1 0.94 29.93 2.17
CA MET A 1 -0.01 30.27 3.26
C MET A 1 0.18 29.21 4.33
N THR A 2 0.63 29.59 5.52
CA THR A 2 0.93 28.67 6.61
C THR A 2 -0.28 28.41 7.50
N LEU A 3 -0.52 27.16 7.90
CA LEU A 3 -1.59 26.82 8.83
C LEU A 3 -1.22 27.21 10.28
N PRO A 4 -2.03 28.00 11.00
CA PRO A 4 -1.79 28.31 12.41
C PRO A 4 -1.72 27.06 13.29
N MET A 5 -0.81 27.06 14.28
CA MET A 5 -0.52 25.89 15.13
C MET A 5 -1.75 25.23 15.77
N ARG A 6 -2.76 26.03 16.17
CA ARG A 6 -4.00 25.51 16.75
C ARG A 6 -4.80 24.65 15.76
N GLN A 7 -4.83 25.07 14.49
CA GLN A 7 -5.56 24.39 13.42
C GLN A 7 -4.82 23.11 13.02
N GLN A 8 -3.49 23.18 12.95
CA GLN A 8 -2.63 22.01 12.75
C GLN A 8 -2.84 20.96 13.85
N LYS A 9 -2.83 21.36 15.13
CA LYS A 9 -3.08 20.45 16.26
C LYS A 9 -4.43 19.75 16.14
N HIS A 10 -5.47 20.43 15.67
CA HIS A 10 -6.76 19.81 15.42
C HIS A 10 -6.72 18.76 14.30
N VAL A 11 -5.97 19.01 13.23
CA VAL A 11 -5.80 18.06 12.12
C VAL A 11 -5.03 16.83 12.59
N GLU A 12 -3.94 17.00 13.35
CA GLU A 12 -3.13 15.91 13.90
C GLU A 12 -3.93 15.06 14.90
N THR A 13 -4.66 15.72 15.81
CA THR A 13 -5.53 15.03 16.79
C THR A 13 -6.63 14.25 16.09
N TRP A 14 -7.21 14.81 15.02
CA TRP A 14 -8.20 14.10 14.20
C TRP A 14 -7.59 12.86 13.51
N GLN A 15 -6.40 12.99 12.90
CA GLN A 15 -5.71 11.85 12.26
C GLN A 15 -5.42 10.72 13.24
N ALA A 16 -5.04 11.04 14.48
CA ALA A 16 -4.81 10.05 15.53
C ALA A 16 -6.10 9.44 16.10
N SER A 17 -7.23 10.17 16.04
CA SER A 17 -8.51 9.72 16.62
C SER A 17 -9.18 8.56 15.86
N GLY A 18 -8.87 8.36 14.57
CA GLY A 18 -9.56 7.40 13.71
C GLY A 18 -11.02 7.75 13.39
N LEU A 19 -11.52 8.90 13.85
CA LEU A 19 -12.89 9.35 13.59
C LEU A 19 -13.05 9.84 12.15
N SER A 20 -14.28 9.75 11.62
CA SER A 20 -14.62 10.45 10.39
C SER A 20 -14.57 11.97 10.62
N GLN A 21 -14.27 12.73 9.56
CA GLN A 21 -14.20 14.20 9.65
C GLN A 21 -15.48 14.82 10.23
N ALA A 22 -16.65 14.32 9.81
CA ALA A 22 -17.94 14.80 10.28
C ALA A 22 -18.16 14.50 11.77
N ALA A 23 -17.78 13.31 12.25
CA ALA A 23 -17.87 12.95 13.66
C ALA A 23 -16.96 13.84 14.52
N TYR A 24 -15.71 14.03 14.10
CA TYR A 24 -14.75 14.88 14.79
C TYR A 24 -15.19 16.35 14.82
N CYS A 25 -15.68 16.89 13.70
CA CYS A 25 -16.20 18.26 13.66
C CYS A 25 -17.40 18.45 14.60
N ARG A 26 -18.28 17.45 14.69
CA ARG A 26 -19.43 17.49 15.62
C ARG A 26 -18.98 17.47 17.08
N GLU A 27 -18.06 16.58 17.44
CA GLU A 27 -17.58 16.42 18.81
C GLU A 27 -16.81 17.66 19.30
N HIS A 28 -15.95 18.21 18.45
CA HIS A 28 -15.12 19.37 18.77
C HIS A 28 -15.77 20.72 18.40
N LYS A 29 -17.05 20.73 18.01
CA LYS A 29 -17.82 21.92 17.62
C LYS A 29 -17.11 22.77 16.55
N LEU A 30 -16.51 22.11 15.58
CA LEU A 30 -15.81 22.74 14.46
C LEU A 30 -16.73 22.86 13.24
N ASN A 31 -16.60 23.94 12.49
CA ASN A 31 -17.26 24.06 11.20
C ASN A 31 -16.56 23.13 10.19
N ALA A 32 -17.33 22.21 9.60
CA ALA A 32 -16.79 21.20 8.67
C ALA A 32 -16.12 21.81 7.43
N LYS A 33 -16.67 22.89 6.87
CA LYS A 33 -16.09 23.57 5.70
C LYS A 33 -14.75 24.23 6.05
N THR A 34 -14.69 24.87 7.20
CA THR A 34 -13.46 25.46 7.71
C THR A 34 -12.40 24.40 7.96
N PHE A 35 -12.76 23.29 8.60
CA PHE A 35 -11.86 22.16 8.84
C PHE A 35 -11.37 21.51 7.54
N SER A 36 -12.24 21.35 6.53
CA SER A 36 -11.84 20.87 5.20
C SER A 36 -10.78 21.76 4.57
N ASN A 37 -10.89 23.09 4.72
CA ASN A 37 -9.89 24.01 4.20
C ASN A 37 -8.56 23.89 4.96
N TRP A 38 -8.57 23.73 6.29
CA TRP A 38 -7.36 23.47 7.08
C TRP A 38 -6.68 22.18 6.64
N LEU A 39 -7.44 21.10 6.46
CA LEU A 39 -6.93 19.81 6.01
C LEU A 39 -6.28 19.90 4.61
N ARG A 40 -6.87 20.68 3.71
CA ARG A 40 -6.30 20.94 2.38
C ARG A 40 -4.96 21.66 2.48
N ILE A 41 -4.87 22.72 3.27
CA ILE A 41 -3.63 23.50 3.46
C ILE A 41 -2.55 22.61 4.11
N TYR A 42 -2.91 21.88 5.18
CA TYR A 42 -2.01 20.95 5.86
C TYR A 42 -1.42 19.88 4.91
N ARG A 43 -2.24 19.33 4.01
CA ARG A 43 -1.75 18.35 3.02
C ARG A 43 -0.78 18.95 2.01
N ILE A 44 -1.02 20.17 1.56
CA ILE A 44 -0.11 20.87 0.62
C ILE A 44 1.24 21.11 1.31
N GLU A 45 1.23 21.60 2.56
CA GLU A 45 2.46 21.80 3.35
C GLU A 45 3.22 20.49 3.60
N GLN A 46 2.50 19.39 3.84
CA GLN A 46 3.11 18.07 3.99
C GLN A 46 3.70 17.52 2.69
N ILE A 47 3.17 17.87 1.52
CA ILE A 47 3.74 17.46 0.23
C ILE A 47 5.06 18.20 -0.03
N ASP A 48 5.13 19.50 0.27
CA ASP A 48 6.38 20.27 0.14
C ASP A 48 7.45 19.83 1.16
N THR A 49 7.03 19.37 2.34
CA THR A 49 7.96 18.92 3.40
C THR A 49 8.36 17.44 3.25
N LYS A 50 7.48 16.60 2.71
CA LYS A 50 7.72 15.17 2.51
C LYS A 50 8.27 14.96 1.11
N VAL A 51 9.53 15.36 0.92
CA VAL A 51 10.39 14.84 -0.14
C VAL A 51 10.16 13.33 -0.26
N SER A 52 9.62 12.92 -1.41
CA SER A 52 9.33 11.53 -1.75
C SER A 52 10.60 10.71 -1.56
N THR A 53 10.72 10.05 -0.41
CA THR A 53 11.94 9.35 -0.05
C THR A 53 11.94 8.04 -0.81
N ILE A 54 12.77 7.96 -1.85
CA ILE A 54 13.02 6.70 -2.56
C ILE A 54 13.52 5.71 -1.52
N ILE A 55 12.75 4.66 -1.26
CA ILE A 55 13.17 3.59 -0.34
C ILE A 55 14.13 2.69 -1.12
N PRO A 56 15.43 2.64 -0.78
CA PRO A 56 16.35 1.75 -1.46
C PRO A 56 15.99 0.31 -1.11
N VAL A 57 15.58 -0.48 -2.11
CA VAL A 57 15.36 -1.92 -1.93
C VAL A 57 16.65 -2.65 -2.29
N THR A 58 17.26 -3.31 -1.31
CA THR A 58 18.42 -4.17 -1.54
C THR A 58 17.93 -5.54 -2.01
N ILE A 59 18.08 -5.83 -3.30
CA ILE A 59 17.79 -7.14 -3.87
C ILE A 59 18.90 -8.09 -3.37
N LYS A 60 18.60 -8.89 -2.34
CA LYS A 60 19.46 -10.04 -1.99
C LYS A 60 19.37 -11.05 -3.12
N SER A 61 20.38 -11.06 -3.99
CA SER A 61 20.56 -12.15 -4.95
C SER A 61 20.70 -13.45 -4.17
N ALA A 62 19.67 -14.30 -4.23
CA ALA A 62 19.69 -15.59 -3.58
C ALA A 62 20.69 -16.47 -4.33
N ALA A 63 21.83 -16.74 -3.71
CA ALA A 63 22.80 -17.69 -4.24
C ALA A 63 22.22 -19.11 -4.27
N SER A 64 22.44 -19.77 -5.40
CA SER A 64 22.40 -21.21 -5.69
C SER A 64 21.06 -21.99 -5.62
N SER A 65 20.49 -22.16 -6.81
CA SER A 65 20.28 -23.47 -7.46
C SER A 65 19.34 -24.51 -6.82
N THR A 66 18.12 -24.13 -6.47
CA THR A 66 17.00 -25.02 -6.82
C THR A 66 16.42 -24.48 -8.11
N GLU A 67 16.81 -25.05 -9.25
CA GLU A 67 16.14 -24.77 -10.52
C GLU A 67 14.65 -25.04 -10.30
N ARG A 68 13.84 -23.98 -10.32
CA ARG A 68 12.39 -24.08 -10.19
C ARG A 68 11.76 -23.68 -11.51
N LEU A 69 10.80 -24.48 -11.94
CA LEU A 69 9.95 -24.18 -13.08
C LEU A 69 8.76 -23.37 -12.58
N HIS A 70 8.55 -22.22 -13.21
CA HIS A 70 7.37 -21.38 -13.00
C HIS A 70 6.50 -21.45 -14.26
N LEU A 71 5.29 -21.99 -14.13
CA LEU A 71 4.36 -22.16 -15.24
C LEU A 71 3.11 -21.32 -14.99
N CYS A 72 2.78 -20.44 -15.94
CA CYS A 72 1.52 -19.71 -15.93
C CYS A 72 0.50 -20.50 -16.75
N THR A 73 -0.61 -20.88 -16.13
CA THR A 73 -1.72 -21.54 -16.83
C THR A 73 -2.65 -20.49 -17.45
N ALA A 74 -3.44 -20.88 -18.46
CA ALA A 74 -4.44 -19.99 -19.08
C ALA A 74 -5.51 -19.50 -18.09
N SER A 75 -5.74 -20.25 -17.01
CA SER A 75 -6.65 -19.89 -15.91
C SER A 75 -6.08 -18.82 -14.95
N GLY A 76 -4.83 -18.38 -15.16
CA GLY A 76 -4.17 -17.35 -14.35
C GLY A 76 -3.43 -17.90 -13.12
N HIS A 77 -3.44 -19.21 -12.89
CA HIS A 77 -2.68 -19.82 -11.81
C HIS A 77 -1.19 -19.93 -12.16
N LEU A 78 -0.34 -19.61 -11.18
CA LEU A 78 1.11 -19.80 -11.23
C LEU A 78 1.48 -21.08 -10.49
N LEU A 79 2.06 -22.03 -11.21
CA LEU A 79 2.55 -23.27 -10.66
C LEU A 79 4.08 -23.18 -10.47
N GLN A 80 4.54 -23.42 -9.24
CA GLN A 80 5.96 -23.46 -8.90
C GLN A 80 6.38 -24.89 -8.58
N LEU A 81 7.37 -25.39 -9.31
CA LEU A 81 7.79 -26.79 -9.26
C LEU A 81 9.32 -26.89 -9.23
N PRO A 82 9.90 -27.95 -8.69
CA PRO A 82 11.29 -28.31 -8.96
C PRO A 82 11.53 -28.59 -10.45
N ALA A 83 12.73 -28.31 -10.97
CA ALA A 83 13.09 -28.59 -12.37
C ALA A 83 13.31 -30.08 -12.67
N ASN A 84 13.43 -30.93 -11.65
CA ASN A 84 13.54 -32.39 -11.81
C ASN A 84 12.18 -33.11 -11.92
N VAL A 85 11.09 -32.36 -12.06
CA VAL A 85 9.76 -32.94 -12.23
C VAL A 85 9.64 -33.67 -13.57
N SER A 86 9.07 -34.88 -13.55
CA SER A 86 8.88 -35.66 -14.76
C SER A 86 7.90 -34.97 -15.74
N PRO A 87 8.21 -34.88 -17.05
CA PRO A 87 7.31 -34.27 -18.03
C PRO A 87 5.96 -34.98 -18.15
N GLN A 88 5.94 -36.30 -17.95
CA GLN A 88 4.72 -37.11 -18.03
C GLN A 88 3.73 -36.77 -16.92
N TRP A 89 4.20 -36.73 -15.66
CA TRP A 89 3.38 -36.32 -14.53
C TRP A 89 2.89 -34.87 -14.67
N LEU A 90 3.76 -33.97 -15.14
CA LEU A 90 3.38 -32.58 -15.37
C LEU A 90 2.27 -32.48 -16.43
N GLY A 91 2.37 -33.28 -17.50
CA GLY A 91 1.32 -33.38 -18.52
C GLY A 91 -0.02 -33.84 -17.94
N GLU A 92 -0.02 -34.87 -17.09
CA GLU A 92 -1.23 -35.35 -16.41
C GLU A 92 -1.82 -34.29 -15.48
N LEU A 93 -0.98 -33.61 -14.69
CA LEU A 93 -1.42 -32.51 -13.83
C LEU A 93 -2.07 -31.37 -14.63
N LEU A 94 -1.45 -30.98 -15.75
CA LEU A 94 -1.98 -29.92 -16.61
C LEU A 94 -3.31 -30.32 -17.27
N LYS A 95 -3.52 -31.61 -17.58
CA LYS A 95 -4.82 -32.11 -18.06
C LYS A 95 -5.92 -32.01 -17.01
N CYS A 96 -5.59 -32.18 -15.72
CA CYS A 96 -6.57 -32.02 -14.63
C CYS A 96 -6.89 -30.55 -14.30
N LEU A 97 -6.01 -29.62 -14.69
CA LEU A 97 -6.14 -28.19 -14.43
C LEU A 97 -6.75 -27.40 -15.59
N ALA A 98 -6.88 -28.02 -16.76
CA ALA A 98 -7.58 -27.49 -17.94
C ALA A 98 -9.10 -27.66 -17.79
#